data_AF-A0A267DBQ1-F1
#
_entry.id   AF-A0A267DBQ1-F1
#
_cell.length_a   1.000
_cell.length_b   1.000
_cell.length_c   1.000
_cell.angle_alpha   90.00
_cell.angle_beta   90.00
_cell.angle_gamma   90.00
#
_symmetry.space_group_name_H-M   'P 1'
#
loop_
_entity.id
_entity.type
_entity.pdbx_description
1 polymer ?
#
loop_
_entity_poly.entity_id
_entity_poly.type
_entity_poly.pdbx_seq_one_letter_code
_entity_poly.pdbx_strand_id
1 'polypeptide(L)' 'MMKALCVCLLVLLAVSVNSTDACGGGDRSCGGTCYSPRTHTCINGYFLCPVGHRKCGTHCYNPRMYRCT' A
#
# COMPACT_ATOMS: atom_id res chain seq x y z
N MET A 1 -4.95 -24.61 3.76
CA MET A 1 -5.18 -25.51 2.62
C MET A 1 -6.13 -24.82 1.63
N MET A 2 -5.82 -24.96 0.34
CA MET A 2 -6.74 -24.84 -0.81
C MET A 2 -7.36 -23.46 -1.09
N LYS A 3 -6.62 -22.53 -1.70
CA LYS A 3 -7.21 -21.42 -2.49
C LYS A 3 -6.23 -20.86 -3.52
N ALA A 4 -4.93 -20.86 -3.23
CA ALA A 4 -3.89 -20.47 -4.18
C ALA A 4 -3.70 -21.47 -5.34
N LEU A 5 -3.94 -22.78 -5.11
CA LEU A 5 -3.80 -23.80 -6.15
C LEU A 5 -4.86 -23.73 -7.27
N CYS A 6 -6.00 -23.07 -7.05
CA CYS A 6 -7.09 -22.99 -8.05
C CYS A 6 -6.82 -21.91 -9.12
N VAL A 7 -5.93 -20.96 -8.83
CA VAL A 7 -5.66 -19.81 -9.71
C VAL A 7 -4.68 -20.18 -10.84
N CYS A 8 -3.92 -21.27 -10.71
CA CYS A 8 -2.94 -21.65 -11.74
C CYS A 8 -3.54 -22.38 -12.96
N LEU A 9 -4.74 -22.97 -12.87
CA LEU A 9 -5.27 -23.85 -13.93
C LEU A 9 -6.29 -23.19 -14.89
N LEU A 10 -6.86 -22.03 -14.58
CA LEU A 10 -7.94 -21.40 -15.37
C LEU A 10 -7.52 -20.13 -16.13
N VAL A 11 -6.25 -19.72 -16.08
CA VAL A 11 -5.76 -18.43 -16.61
C VAL A 11 -5.47 -18.45 -18.12
N LEU A 12 -5.70 -19.57 -18.82
CA LEU A 12 -5.38 -19.66 -20.25
C LEU A 12 -6.42 -19.03 -21.21
N LEU A 13 -7.58 -18.52 -20.77
CA LEU A 13 -8.55 -17.97 -21.74
C LEU A 13 -9.22 -16.61 -21.46
N ALA A 14 -9.40 -16.09 -20.24
CA ALA A 14 -10.01 -14.75 -20.09
C ALA A 14 -9.96 -14.17 -18.65
N VAL A 15 -8.84 -14.27 -17.93
CA VAL A 15 -8.78 -13.70 -16.57
C VAL A 15 -8.23 -12.27 -16.60
N SER A 16 -9.15 -11.29 -16.60
CA SER A 16 -8.85 -9.95 -16.10
C SER A 16 -8.71 -10.04 -14.58
N VAL A 17 -7.47 -10.10 -14.09
CA VAL A 17 -7.16 -10.00 -12.65
C VAL A 17 -7.51 -8.59 -12.17
N ASN A 18 -8.74 -8.39 -11.72
CA ASN A 18 -9.09 -7.18 -10.97
C ASN A 18 -8.61 -7.36 -9.52
N SER A 19 -7.30 -7.22 -9.32
CA SER A 19 -6.66 -7.21 -8.01
C SER A 19 -7.09 -5.96 -7.25
N THR A 20 -8.30 -5.98 -6.69
CA THR A 20 -8.67 -5.01 -5.66
C THR A 20 -7.78 -5.31 -4.45
N ASP A 21 -6.83 -4.42 -4.20
CA ASP A 21 -6.06 -4.28 -2.96
C ASP A 21 -6.94 -4.57 -1.71
N ALA A 22 -7.04 -5.83 -1.31
CA ALA A 22 -8.01 -6.27 -0.30
C ALA A 22 -7.39 -6.17 1.09
N CYS A 23 -7.07 -4.94 1.51
CA CYS A 23 -6.74 -4.67 2.90
C CYS A 23 -8.00 -4.82 3.77
N GLY A 24 -7.91 -5.65 4.81
CA GLY A 24 -9.02 -5.91 5.72
C GLY A 24 -9.13 -4.86 6.83
N GLY A 25 -10.22 -4.90 7.60
CA GLY A 25 -10.29 -4.19 8.90
C GLY A 25 -10.18 -2.65 8.85
N GLY A 26 -10.46 -2.03 7.69
CA GLY A 26 -10.32 -0.58 7.52
C GLY A 26 -8.91 -0.11 7.18
N ASP A 27 -7.98 -1.04 6.97
CA ASP A 27 -6.67 -0.74 6.41
C ASP A 27 -6.78 -0.37 4.92
N ARG A 28 -5.77 0.34 4.41
CA ARG A 28 -5.67 0.76 3.02
C ARG A 28 -4.41 0.19 2.39
N SER A 29 -4.38 0.06 1.07
CA SER A 29 -3.15 -0.34 0.36
C SER A 29 -2.30 0.86 -0.03
N CYS A 30 -0.99 0.67 0.02
CA CYS A 30 0.03 1.56 -0.48
C CYS A 30 1.16 0.70 -1.07
N GLY A 31 1.35 0.74 -2.39
CA GLY A 31 2.36 -0.08 -3.07
C GLY A 31 2.19 -1.58 -2.83
N GLY A 32 0.96 -2.07 -2.67
CA GLY A 32 0.65 -3.47 -2.35
C GLY A 32 0.81 -3.85 -0.88
N THR A 33 1.16 -2.90 0.00
CA THR A 33 1.23 -3.12 1.46
C THR A 33 0.03 -2.50 2.14
N CYS A 34 -0.63 -3.26 3.03
CA CYS A 34 -1.71 -2.75 3.86
C CYS A 34 -1.18 -1.91 5.03
N TYR A 35 -1.83 -0.77 5.27
CA TYR A 35 -1.50 0.13 6.37
C TYR A 35 -2.75 0.66 7.05
N SER A 36 -2.62 0.96 8.35
CA SER A 36 -3.69 1.65 9.08
C SER A 36 -3.67 3.15 8.77
N PRO A 37 -4.77 3.72 8.23
CA PRO A 37 -4.84 5.15 7.95
C PRO A 37 -4.89 6.03 9.21
N ARG A 38 -4.97 5.43 10.41
CA ARG A 38 -4.89 6.13 11.68
C ARG A 38 -3.45 6.52 12.05
N THR A 39 -2.47 5.75 11.58
CA THR A 39 -1.05 5.92 11.96
C THR A 39 -0.18 6.33 10.79
N HIS A 40 -0.55 5.96 9.56
CA HIS A 40 0.24 6.25 8.36
C HIS A 40 -0.58 6.92 7.25
N THR A 41 0.13 7.51 6.31
CA THR A 41 -0.39 8.05 5.06
C THR A 41 0.42 7.51 3.89
N CYS A 42 -0.25 7.30 2.76
CA CYS A 42 0.37 6.84 1.52
C CYS A 42 0.66 8.04 0.61
N ILE A 43 1.92 8.23 0.26
CA ILE A 43 2.40 9.30 -0.61
C ILE A 43 2.68 8.69 -1.99
N ASN A 44 2.13 9.32 -3.04
CA ASN A 44 2.27 8.92 -4.44
C ASN A 44 1.84 7.46 -4.73
N GLY A 45 1.01 6.86 -3.88
CA GLY A 45 0.49 5.50 -4.08
C GLY A 45 1.43 4.35 -3.70
N TYR A 46 2.66 4.63 -3.25
CA TYR A 46 3.64 3.57 -2.92
C TYR A 46 4.55 3.86 -1.72
N PHE A 47 4.56 5.08 -1.19
CA PHE A 47 5.51 5.47 -0.14
C PHE A 47 4.78 5.79 1.16
N LEU A 48 4.97 4.95 2.18
CA LEU A 48 4.33 5.13 3.48
C LEU A 48 5.12 6.07 4.38
N CYS A 49 4.42 7.02 5.00
CA CYS A 49 4.94 7.86 6.07
C CYS A 49 4.00 7.87 7.27
N PRO A 50 4.50 8.11 8.50
CA PRO A 50 3.62 8.38 9.63
C PRO A 50 2.72 9.60 9.36
N VAL A 51 1.53 9.63 9.95
CA VAL A 51 0.62 10.77 9.82
C VAL A 51 1.35 12.07 10.21
N GLY A 52 1.12 13.13 9.44
CA GLY A 52 1.76 14.43 9.62
C GLY A 52 3.18 14.57 9.07
N HIS A 53 3.80 13.47 8.61
CA HIS A 53 5.11 13.49 7.97
C HIS A 53 5.00 13.66 6.45
N ARG A 54 6.08 14.13 5.82
CA ARG A 54 6.19 14.30 4.36
C ARG A 54 7.38 13.51 3.83
N LYS A 55 7.36 13.17 2.54
CA LYS A 55 8.49 12.53 1.84
C LYS A 55 9.59 13.56 1.54
N CYS A 56 10.84 13.19 1.79
CA CYS A 56 12.06 13.87 1.39
C CYS A 56 13.05 12.82 0.87
N GLY A 57 13.24 12.75 -0.45
CA GLY A 57 14.00 11.66 -1.08
C GLY A 57 13.40 10.30 -0.73
N THR A 58 14.17 9.46 -0.04
CA THR A 58 13.80 8.10 0.40
C THR A 58 13.33 8.04 1.86
N HIS A 59 13.18 9.18 2.54
CA HIS A 59 12.81 9.23 3.96
C HIS A 59 11.54 10.07 4.20
N CYS A 60 10.95 9.84 5.36
CA CYS A 60 9.90 10.69 5.91
C CYS A 60 10.52 11.70 6.87
N TYR A 61 10.00 12.93 6.90
CA TYR A 61 10.38 13.94 7.88
C TYR A 61 9.16 14.65 8.46
N ASN A 62 9.27 15.14 9.69
CA ASN A 62 8.26 15.99 10.30
C ASN A 62 8.48 17.44 9.87
N PRO A 63 7.59 18.03 9.04
CA PRO A 63 7.76 19.41 8.55
C PRO A 63 7.59 20.48 9.63
N ARG A 64 7.13 20.10 10.84
CA ARG A 64 7.09 21.01 12.00
C ARG A 64 8.44 21.15 12.70
N MET A 65 9.36 20.21 12.50
CA MET A 65 10.65 20.16 13.19
C MET A 65 11.83 20.34 12.23
N TYR A 66 11.72 19.82 11.00
CA TYR A 66 12.83 19.76 10.06
C TYR A 66 12.43 20.32 8.70
N ARG A 67 13.43 20.81 7.96
CA ARG A 67 13.32 21.13 6.54
C ARG A 67 14.01 20.03 5.73
N CYS A 68 13.40 19.66 4.61
CA CYS A 68 14.06 18.86 3.59
C CYS A 68 15.08 19.77 2.87
N THR A 69 16.35 19.36 2.83
CA THR A 69 17.46 20.08 2.19
C THR A 69 18.24 19.14 1.31
#